data_AF-C4YGV5-F1
#
_entry.id   AF-C4YGV5-F1
#
_cell.length_a   1.000
_cell.length_b   1.000
_cell.length_c   1.000
_cell.angle_alpha   90.00
_cell.angle_beta   90.00
_cell.angle_gamma   90.00
#
_symmetry.space_group_name_H-M   'P 1'
#
loop_
_entity.id
_entity.type
_entity.pdbx_description
1 polymer ?
#
loop_
_entity_poly.entity_id
_entity_poly.type
_entity_poly.pdbx_seq_one_letter_code
_entity_poly.pdbx_strand_id
1 'polypeptide(L)'
;MRNLIVLNRGLVSPESRTYPDLHIIDSVFDVISDSITFVLSSEESQIIEVQQFHKTGNISVLASFPINSKLINFIHFVDSNQLIFVFSNGDIVTATYNNNNNSNDTNGIDIDETIIEIVGSIDVGISAASWSIDEETLAIITYENYYYYFLELLNLFVKYSRI
;
A
#
# COMPACT_ATOMS: atom_id res chain seq x y z
N MET A 1 23.58 -19.46 28.08
CA MET A 1 23.84 -19.19 26.65
C MET A 1 22.85 -20.02 25.85
N ARG A 2 22.05 -19.41 24.97
CA ARG A 2 21.06 -20.12 24.13
C ARG A 2 21.43 -19.94 22.66
N ASN A 3 21.27 -21.00 21.87
CA ASN A 3 21.50 -20.99 20.43
C ASN A 3 20.18 -20.70 19.70
N LEU A 4 20.27 -20.12 18.50
CA LEU A 4 19.16 -19.95 17.58
C LEU A 4 19.18 -21.06 16.54
N ILE A 5 18.00 -21.56 16.17
CA ILE A 5 17.82 -22.53 15.09
C ILE A 5 16.76 -21.99 14.12
N VAL A 6 16.97 -22.21 12.82
CA VAL A 6 15.97 -21.89 11.80
C VAL A 6 14.93 -22.99 11.79
N LEU A 7 13.66 -22.64 12.05
CA LEU A 7 12.56 -23.61 12.04
C LEU A 7 12.11 -23.93 10.62
N ASN A 8 11.94 -22.89 9.78
CA ASN A 8 11.47 -23.04 8.41
C ASN A 8 12.00 -21.90 7.53
N ARG A 9 12.12 -22.15 6.22
CA ARG A 9 12.44 -21.14 5.20
C ARG A 9 11.54 -21.38 3.98
N GLY A 10 10.57 -20.50 3.79
CA GLY A 10 9.74 -20.44 2.58
C GLY A 10 10.25 -19.37 1.63
N LEU A 11 10.12 -19.60 0.32
CA LEU A 11 10.33 -18.60 -0.71
C LEU A 11 9.06 -18.49 -1.53
N VAL A 12 8.56 -17.26 -1.69
CA VAL A 12 7.39 -16.93 -2.50
C VAL A 12 7.84 -15.91 -3.53
N SER A 13 7.46 -16.12 -4.78
CA SER A 13 7.74 -15.18 -5.88
C SER A 13 6.40 -14.71 -6.44
N PRO A 14 5.84 -13.60 -5.92
CA PRO A 14 4.69 -12.95 -6.52
C PRO A 14 4.91 -12.67 -8.00
N GLU A 15 3.92 -13.06 -8.82
CA GLU A 15 3.88 -12.76 -10.26
C GLU A 15 2.71 -11.82 -10.51
N SER A 16 2.91 -10.86 -11.40
CA SER A 16 1.89 -9.87 -11.75
C SER A 16 0.70 -10.52 -12.45
N ARG A 17 -0.51 -10.03 -12.15
CA ARG A 17 -1.76 -10.58 -12.70
C ARG A 17 -2.46 -9.60 -13.63
N THR A 18 -2.21 -8.29 -13.47
CA THR A 18 -2.89 -7.26 -14.28
C THR A 18 -2.02 -6.78 -15.45
N TYR A 19 -0.70 -6.68 -15.25
CA TYR A 19 0.23 -6.23 -16.28
C TYR A 19 1.50 -7.10 -16.29
N PRO A 20 2.05 -7.52 -17.44
CA PRO A 20 3.23 -8.37 -17.47
C PRO A 20 4.47 -7.66 -16.88
N ASP A 21 5.40 -8.44 -16.34
CA ASP A 21 6.74 -7.98 -15.95
C ASP A 21 6.78 -6.91 -14.83
N LEU A 22 5.81 -6.88 -13.91
CA LEU A 22 5.93 -6.04 -12.70
C LEU A 22 6.84 -6.72 -11.68
N HIS A 23 7.65 -5.91 -11.00
CA HIS A 23 8.63 -6.36 -10.02
C HIS A 23 8.20 -5.90 -8.64
N ILE A 24 8.55 -6.66 -7.60
CA ILE A 24 8.18 -6.34 -6.22
C ILE A 24 8.99 -5.12 -5.76
N ILE A 25 8.29 -4.08 -5.32
CA ILE A 25 8.91 -2.84 -4.82
C ILE A 25 8.78 -2.69 -3.31
N ASP A 26 7.72 -3.23 -2.71
CA ASP A 26 7.50 -3.19 -1.27
C ASP A 26 6.61 -4.35 -0.79
N SER A 27 6.64 -4.64 0.50
CA SER A 27 5.77 -5.65 1.11
C SER A 27 5.49 -5.35 2.58
N VAL A 28 4.25 -5.54 3.01
CA VAL A 28 3.80 -5.36 4.40
C VAL A 28 3.12 -6.64 4.88
N PHE A 29 3.41 -7.03 6.11
CA PHE A 29 2.73 -8.15 6.77
C PHE A 29 1.52 -7.62 7.55
N ASP A 30 0.37 -8.24 7.33
CA ASP A 30 -0.84 -7.94 8.08
C ASP A 30 -1.05 -8.96 9.21
N VAL A 31 -1.15 -8.44 10.43
CA VAL A 31 -1.40 -9.21 11.66
C VAL A 31 -2.86 -9.62 11.82
N ILE A 32 -3.81 -8.92 11.19
CA ILE A 32 -5.25 -9.15 11.33
C ILE A 32 -5.69 -10.30 10.43
N SER A 33 -5.36 -10.26 9.13
CA SER A 33 -5.73 -11.31 8.17
C SER A 33 -4.68 -12.41 8.01
N ASP A 34 -3.55 -12.30 8.73
CA ASP A 34 -2.43 -13.23 8.68
C ASP A 34 -1.94 -13.45 7.23
N SER A 35 -1.77 -12.34 6.51
CA SER A 35 -1.44 -12.30 5.08
C SER A 35 -0.26 -11.36 4.81
N ILE A 36 0.30 -11.46 3.62
CA ILE A 36 1.35 -10.55 3.15
C ILE A 36 0.81 -9.78 1.96
N THR A 37 0.85 -8.46 2.04
CA THR A 37 0.49 -7.57 0.95
C THR A 37 1.77 -7.15 0.23
N PHE A 38 1.82 -7.41 -1.08
CA PHE A 38 2.92 -7.07 -1.96
C PHE A 38 2.51 -5.93 -2.88
N VAL A 39 3.44 -5.02 -3.10
CA VAL A 39 3.31 -3.95 -4.09
C VAL A 39 4.27 -4.27 -5.23
N LEU A 40 3.73 -4.33 -6.44
CA LEU A 40 4.47 -4.56 -7.66
C LEU A 40 4.40 -3.34 -8.57
N SER A 41 5.51 -2.99 -9.20
CA SER A 41 5.57 -1.91 -10.20
C SER A 41 6.74 -2.12 -11.16
N SER A 42 6.76 -1.36 -12.24
CA SER A 42 7.89 -1.25 -13.16
C SER A 42 8.03 0.20 -13.62
N GLU A 43 9.26 0.68 -13.72
CA GLU A 43 9.55 2.05 -14.19
C GLU A 43 9.08 2.27 -15.63
N GLU A 44 9.02 1.20 -16.44
CA GLU A 44 8.58 1.26 -17.84
C GLU A 44 7.07 1.25 -18.00
N SER A 45 6.35 0.48 -17.16
CA SER A 45 4.91 0.29 -17.29
C SER A 45 4.09 1.43 -16.70
N GLN A 46 4.67 2.19 -15.76
CA GLN A 46 3.98 3.25 -15.02
C GLN A 46 2.68 2.75 -14.38
N ILE A 47 2.66 1.49 -13.92
CA ILE A 47 1.52 0.84 -13.25
C ILE A 47 1.98 0.34 -11.88
N ILE A 48 1.09 0.46 -10.91
CA ILE A 48 1.22 -0.19 -9.62
C ILE A 48 0.14 -1.26 -9.49
N GLU A 49 0.51 -2.43 -9.01
CA GLU A 49 -0.37 -3.54 -8.70
C GLU A 49 -0.16 -3.95 -7.25
N VAL A 50 -1.24 -4.10 -6.49
CA VAL A 50 -1.18 -4.55 -5.09
C VAL A 50 -1.87 -5.90 -4.98
N GLN A 51 -1.16 -6.88 -4.44
CA GLN A 51 -1.63 -8.24 -4.26
C GLN A 51 -1.56 -8.64 -2.79
N GLN A 52 -2.57 -9.32 -2.28
CA GLN A 52 -2.57 -9.88 -0.93
C GLN A 52 -2.51 -11.41 -1.00
N PHE A 53 -1.54 -11.98 -0.29
CA PHE A 53 -1.26 -13.41 -0.24
C PHE A 53 -1.68 -13.94 1.12
N HIS A 54 -2.76 -14.72 1.14
CA HIS A 54 -3.20 -15.41 2.34
C HIS A 54 -2.38 -16.69 2.55
N LYS A 55 -2.17 -17.07 3.81
CA LYS A 55 -1.53 -18.36 4.15
C LYS A 55 -2.27 -19.59 3.61
N THR A 56 -3.54 -19.44 3.27
CA THR A 56 -4.35 -20.49 2.64
C THR A 56 -3.95 -20.77 1.18
N GLY A 57 -3.11 -19.92 0.58
CA GLY A 57 -2.70 -19.99 -0.82
C GLY A 57 -3.58 -19.14 -1.76
N ASN A 58 -4.62 -18.49 -1.22
CA ASN A 58 -5.43 -17.55 -1.99
C ASN A 58 -4.66 -16.25 -2.21
N ILE A 59 -4.75 -15.73 -3.44
CA ILE A 59 -4.14 -14.48 -3.87
C ILE A 59 -5.25 -13.59 -4.43
N SER A 60 -5.44 -12.44 -3.80
CA SER A 60 -6.36 -11.39 -4.25
C SER A 60 -5.56 -10.20 -4.77
N VAL A 61 -6.08 -9.57 -5.83
CA VAL A 61 -5.54 -8.29 -6.32
C VAL A 61 -6.40 -7.20 -5.71
N LEU A 62 -5.80 -6.32 -4.90
CA LEU A 62 -6.52 -5.29 -4.15
C LEU A 62 -6.68 -4.00 -4.95
N ALA A 63 -5.68 -3.63 -5.75
CA ALA A 63 -5.67 -2.41 -6.53
C ALA A 63 -4.74 -2.54 -7.73
N SER A 64 -5.09 -1.91 -8.85
CA SER A 64 -4.21 -1.78 -10.00
C SER A 64 -4.49 -0.46 -10.70
N PHE A 65 -3.51 0.45 -10.76
CA PHE A 65 -3.71 1.77 -11.33
C PHE A 65 -2.44 2.39 -11.91
N PRO A 66 -2.56 3.32 -12.87
CA PRO A 66 -1.40 4.00 -13.44
C PRO A 66 -0.80 5.01 -12.46
N ILE A 67 0.53 5.00 -12.33
CA ILE A 67 1.30 5.99 -11.58
C ILE A 67 2.66 6.24 -12.25
N ASN A 68 3.04 7.51 -12.38
CA ASN A 68 4.31 7.92 -13.00
C ASN A 68 5.29 8.47 -11.94
N SER A 69 5.43 7.77 -10.83
CA SER A 69 6.27 8.23 -9.73
C SER A 69 6.78 7.04 -8.91
N LYS A 70 7.96 7.20 -8.32
CA LYS A 70 8.57 6.19 -7.46
C LYS A 70 7.86 6.14 -6.11
N LEU A 71 7.52 4.95 -5.65
CA LEU A 71 7.01 4.71 -4.30
C LEU A 71 8.12 4.96 -3.25
N ILE A 72 7.80 5.75 -2.23
CA ILE A 72 8.67 6.03 -1.08
C ILE A 72 8.26 5.20 0.12
N ASN A 73 6.95 5.09 0.36
CA ASN A 73 6.44 4.35 1.49
C ASN A 73 5.01 3.84 1.21
N PHE A 74 4.70 2.66 1.73
CA PHE A 74 3.40 2.02 1.63
C PHE A 74 2.95 1.47 2.99
N ILE A 75 1.65 1.57 3.26
CA ILE A 75 1.00 0.95 4.42
C ILE A 75 -0.37 0.42 4.02
N HIS A 76 -0.80 -0.65 4.68
CA HIS A 76 -2.09 -1.29 4.48
C HIS A 76 -2.89 -1.27 5.79
N PHE A 77 -3.96 -0.47 5.81
CA PHE A 77 -4.94 -0.45 6.88
C PHE A 77 -6.06 -1.44 6.57
N VAL A 78 -5.94 -2.64 7.10
CA VAL A 78 -6.88 -3.73 6.80
C VAL A 78 -8.25 -3.48 7.41
N ASP A 79 -8.30 -2.85 8.59
CA ASP A 79 -9.56 -2.53 9.28
C ASP A 79 -10.46 -1.58 8.48
N SER A 80 -9.88 -0.68 7.69
CA SER A 80 -10.61 0.28 6.85
C SER A 80 -10.60 -0.08 5.35
N ASN A 81 -10.01 -1.21 4.97
CA ASN A 81 -9.76 -1.61 3.58
C ASN A 81 -9.04 -0.51 2.76
N GLN A 82 -8.07 0.16 3.37
CA GLN A 82 -7.35 1.27 2.77
C GLN A 82 -5.88 0.95 2.56
N LEU A 83 -5.40 1.34 1.39
CA LEU A 83 -4.01 1.27 0.99
C LEU A 83 -3.52 2.70 0.84
N ILE A 84 -2.44 3.06 1.54
CA ILE A 84 -1.88 4.41 1.44
C ILE A 84 -0.49 4.33 0.81
N PHE A 85 -0.29 5.14 -0.21
CA PHE A 85 0.95 5.24 -0.97
C PHE A 85 1.50 6.65 -0.85
N VAL A 86 2.79 6.75 -0.54
CA VAL A 86 3.54 8.00 -0.57
C VAL A 86 4.52 7.96 -1.72
N PHE A 87 4.37 8.90 -2.66
CA PHE A 87 5.18 8.95 -3.87
C PHE A 87 6.21 10.10 -3.86
N SER A 88 7.31 9.88 -4.59
CA SER A 88 8.45 10.80 -4.63
C SER A 88 8.14 12.19 -5.20
N ASN A 89 7.14 12.27 -6.08
CA ASN A 89 6.64 13.51 -6.66
C ASN A 89 5.81 14.35 -5.69
N GLY A 90 5.54 13.86 -4.48
CA GLY A 90 4.80 14.58 -3.46
C GLY A 90 3.36 14.14 -3.28
N ASP A 91 2.86 13.23 -4.11
CA ASP A 91 1.49 12.75 -4.03
C ASP A 91 1.33 11.70 -2.93
N ILE A 92 0.27 11.88 -2.14
CA ILE A 92 -0.22 10.91 -1.17
C ILE A 92 -1.53 10.37 -1.74
N VAL A 93 -1.52 9.10 -2.09
CA VAL A 93 -2.65 8.42 -2.74
C VAL A 93 -3.24 7.40 -1.77
N THR A 94 -4.56 7.36 -1.69
CA THR A 94 -5.31 6.31 -1.02
C THR A 94 -6.06 5.49 -2.05
N ALA A 95 -5.98 4.16 -1.93
CA ALA A 95 -6.87 3.25 -2.62
C ALA A 95 -7.76 2.55 -1.59
N THR A 96 -9.07 2.69 -1.73
CA THR A 96 -10.07 2.03 -0.89
C THR A 96 -10.69 0.90 -1.71
N TYR A 97 -10.40 -0.34 -1.34
CA TYR A 97 -10.97 -1.51 -2.00
C TYR A 97 -12.25 -1.96 -1.29
N ASN A 98 -13.20 -2.47 -2.05
CA ASN A 98 -14.45 -2.96 -1.50
C ASN A 98 -14.38 -4.47 -1.33
N ASN A 99 -14.56 -4.94 -0.10
CA ASN A 99 -14.65 -6.37 0.20
C ASN A 99 -16.10 -6.84 0.12
N ASN A 100 -16.70 -6.70 -1.07
CA ASN A 100 -18.05 -7.16 -1.32
C ASN A 100 -18.01 -8.66 -1.66
N ASN A 101 -18.28 -9.50 -0.66
CA ASN A 101 -18.42 -10.97 -0.77
C ASN A 101 -19.50 -11.46 -1.78
N ASN A 102 -20.10 -10.57 -2.56
CA ASN A 102 -21.16 -10.85 -3.52
C ASN A 102 -20.65 -10.97 -4.98
N SER A 103 -19.36 -10.75 -5.24
CA SER A 103 -18.79 -11.03 -6.56
C SER A 103 -18.78 -12.54 -6.80
N ASN A 104 -19.33 -13.00 -7.92
CA ASN A 104 -19.31 -14.41 -8.34
C ASN A 104 -17.89 -14.93 -8.68
N ASP A 105 -16.85 -14.10 -8.50
CA ASP A 105 -15.46 -14.49 -8.61
C ASP A 105 -14.93 -15.03 -7.30
N THR A 106 -14.21 -16.15 -7.38
CA THR A 106 -13.63 -16.89 -6.25
C THR A 106 -12.57 -16.12 -5.46
N ASN A 107 -12.27 -14.87 -5.85
CA ASN A 107 -11.27 -13.98 -5.24
C ASN A 107 -11.85 -12.70 -4.62
N GLY A 108 -13.19 -12.52 -4.60
CA GLY A 108 -13.93 -11.60 -3.71
C GLY A 108 -13.74 -10.09 -3.90
N ILE A 109 -12.74 -9.64 -4.65
CA ILE A 109 -12.39 -8.22 -4.82
C ILE A 109 -12.39 -7.91 -6.31
N ASP A 110 -13.29 -7.04 -6.72
CA ASP A 110 -13.30 -6.46 -8.06
C ASP A 110 -12.34 -5.27 -8.09
N ILE A 111 -11.30 -5.38 -8.92
CA ILE A 111 -10.27 -4.36 -9.07
C ILE A 111 -10.90 -3.04 -9.54
N ASP A 112 -11.95 -3.13 -10.36
CA ASP A 112 -12.64 -1.97 -10.94
C ASP A 112 -13.49 -1.21 -9.90
N GLU A 113 -13.82 -1.83 -8.76
CA GLU A 113 -14.53 -1.17 -7.64
C GLU A 113 -13.58 -0.37 -6.73
N THR A 114 -12.26 -0.46 -6.95
CA THR A 114 -11.28 0.22 -6.10
C THR A 114 -11.27 1.72 -6.36
N ILE A 115 -11.59 2.50 -5.33
CA ILE A 115 -11.63 3.96 -5.41
C ILE A 115 -10.24 4.51 -5.10
N ILE A 116 -9.65 5.25 -6.05
CA ILE A 116 -8.32 5.84 -5.93
C ILE A 116 -8.45 7.35 -5.83
N GLU A 117 -7.88 7.91 -4.76
CA GLU A 117 -7.95 9.34 -4.46
C GLU A 117 -6.59 9.90 -4.08
N ILE A 118 -6.28 11.11 -4.54
CA ILE A 118 -5.13 11.87 -4.06
C ILE A 118 -5.60 12.69 -2.86
N VAL A 119 -5.15 12.32 -1.67
CA VAL A 119 -5.53 12.97 -0.40
C VAL A 119 -4.64 14.15 -0.05
N GLY A 120 -3.45 14.21 -0.64
CA GLY A 120 -2.52 15.33 -0.48
C GLY A 120 -1.47 15.36 -1.58
N SER A 121 -0.94 16.54 -1.87
CA SER A 121 0.17 16.74 -2.80
C SER A 121 1.13 17.79 -2.26
N ILE A 122 2.43 17.55 -2.39
CA ILE A 122 3.51 18.41 -1.91
C ILE A 122 4.39 18.81 -3.10
N ASP A 123 4.31 20.08 -3.52
CA ASP A 123 4.96 20.59 -4.75
C ASP A 123 6.48 20.36 -4.81
N VAL A 124 7.15 20.35 -3.65
CA VAL A 124 8.61 20.19 -3.54
C VAL A 124 9.05 18.73 -3.73
N GLY A 125 8.11 17.79 -3.71
CA GLY A 125 8.39 16.36 -3.70
C GLY A 125 8.85 15.84 -2.34
N ILE A 126 8.86 14.51 -2.21
CA ILE A 126 9.14 13.79 -0.97
C ILE A 126 10.42 12.97 -1.16
N SER A 127 11.38 13.17 -0.26
CA SER A 127 12.63 12.41 -0.23
C SER A 127 12.53 11.16 0.65
N ALA A 128 11.77 11.22 1.75
CA ALA A 128 11.58 10.10 2.66
C ALA A 128 10.25 10.21 3.40
N ALA A 129 9.65 9.07 3.74
CA ALA A 129 8.45 9.00 4.55
C ALA A 129 8.45 7.74 5.41
N SER A 130 7.86 7.81 6.61
CA SER A 130 7.69 6.66 7.49
C SER A 130 6.45 6.82 8.36
N TRP A 131 5.69 5.74 8.49
CA TRP A 131 4.64 5.61 9.49
C TRP A 131 5.23 5.32 10.87
N SER A 132 4.50 5.74 11.90
CA SER A 132 4.69 5.28 13.26
C SER A 132 4.20 3.84 13.44
N ILE A 133 4.67 3.18 14.50
CA ILE A 133 4.32 1.77 14.78
C ILE A 133 2.87 1.58 15.24
N ASP A 134 2.23 2.64 15.72
CA ASP A 134 0.82 2.69 16.06
C ASP A 134 -0.06 3.07 14.85
N GLU A 135 0.55 3.29 13.69
CA GLU A 135 -0.12 3.61 12.42
C GLU A 135 -0.94 4.93 12.46
N GLU A 136 -0.73 5.79 13.46
CA GLU A 136 -1.48 7.04 13.62
C GLU A 136 -0.79 8.25 12.95
N THR A 137 0.53 8.19 12.80
CA THR A 137 1.38 9.32 12.40
C THR A 137 2.21 9.00 11.16
N LEU A 138 2.17 9.91 10.18
CA LEU A 138 3.09 9.91 9.05
C LEU A 138 4.12 11.04 9.20
N ALA A 139 5.40 10.67 9.20
CA ALA A 139 6.53 11.60 9.14
C ALA A 139 7.07 11.69 7.71
N ILE A 140 7.18 12.91 7.17
CA ILE A 140 7.62 13.17 5.78
C ILE A 140 8.79 14.15 5.78
N ILE A 141 9.77 13.91 4.89
CA ILE A 141 10.89 14.80 4.60
C ILE A 141 10.84 15.19 3.11
N THR A 142 10.85 16.48 2.83
CA THR A 142 10.81 17.06 1.48
C THR A 142 12.22 17.33 0.93
N TYR A 143 12.36 17.49 -0.39
CA TYR A 143 13.67 17.73 -1.03
C TYR A 143 14.34 19.04 -0.66
N GLU A 144 13.58 20.06 -0.27
CA GLU A 144 14.15 21.33 0.18
C GLU A 144 14.79 21.24 1.58
N ASN A 145 14.79 20.07 2.25
CA ASN A 145 15.22 19.89 3.64
C ASN A 145 14.49 20.82 4.63
N TYR A 146 13.37 21.37 4.19
CA TYR A 146 12.54 22.31 4.93
C TYR A 146 11.29 21.53 5.38
N TYR A 147 11.20 21.32 6.69
CA TYR A 147 10.03 20.91 7.46
C TYR A 147 9.68 19.41 7.55
N TYR A 148 9.63 18.93 8.79
CA TYR A 148 8.90 17.74 9.18
C TYR A 148 7.41 18.07 9.16
N TYR A 149 6.66 17.53 8.20
CA TYR A 149 5.21 17.51 8.33
C TYR A 149 4.84 16.29 9.16
N PHE A 150 4.22 16.55 10.32
CA PHE A 150 3.55 15.56 11.14
C PHE A 150 2.08 15.58 10.72
N LEU A 151 1.66 14.59 9.93
CA LEU A 151 0.26 14.38 9.65
C LEU A 151 -0.29 13.38 10.66
N GLU A 152 -1.13 13.88 11.57
CA GLU A 152 -2.03 13.05 12.37
C GLU A 152 -3.23 12.69 11.47
N LEU A 153 -3.29 11.44 11.02
CA LEU A 153 -4.32 10.97 10.08
C LEU A 153 -5.75 11.18 10.60
N LEU A 154 -5.91 11.27 11.92
CA LEU A 154 -7.21 11.45 12.58
C LEU A 154 -7.94 12.74 12.13
N ASN A 155 -7.21 13.77 11.68
CA ASN A 155 -7.82 15.01 11.19
C ASN A 155 -8.11 15.03 9.69
N LEU A 156 -7.49 14.16 8.87
CA LEU A 156 -7.79 14.10 7.43
C LEU A 156 -9.11 13.35 7.17
N PHE A 157 -9.38 12.28 7.93
CA PHE A 157 -10.64 11.54 7.83
C PHE A 157 -11.84 12.27 8.46
N VAL A 158 -11.63 13.01 9.56
CA VAL A 158 -12.73 13.73 10.25
C VAL A 158 -13.21 14.96 9.48
N LYS A 159 -12.37 15.59 8.64
CA LYS A 159 -12.80 16.77 7.86
C LYS A 159 -13.75 16.45 6.70
N TYR A 160 -13.75 15.22 6.18
CA TYR A 160 -14.63 14.82 5.07
C TYR A 160 -15.87 14.02 5.51
N SER A 161 -16.00 13.65 6.79
CA SER A 161 -17.21 13.01 7.33
C SER A 161 -18.25 13.99 7.91
N ARG A 162 -18.11 15.30 7.65
CA ARG A 162 -19.13 16.32 7.96
C ARG A 162 -19.47 17.17 6.74
N ILE A 163 -20.20 16.57 5.80
CA ILE A 163 -21.14 17.27 4.91
C ILE A 163 -22.43 16.46 4.92
#